data_AF-A0A1H6CIV8-F1
#
_entry.id   AF-A0A1H6CIV8-F1
#
_cell.length_a   1.000
_cell.length_b   1.000
_cell.length_c   1.000
_cell.angle_alpha   90.00
_cell.angle_beta   90.00
_cell.angle_gamma   90.00
#
_symmetry.space_group_name_H-M   'P 1'
#
loop_
_entity.id
_entity.type
_entity.pdbx_description
1 polymer ?
#
loop_
_entity_poly.entity_id
_entity_poly.type
_entity_poly.pdbx_seq_one_letter_code
_entity_poly.pdbx_strand_id
1 'polypeptide(L)'
;MNSIPSYEFCAFGFLSQWLESEFALHAAISSAPTESAIRKALAYFQVARTFKGLDSPGKTALILQALTDVRNDPTLTMPHEKVEALAGQFQMCFHRFNLSAASKLLWLSCKEPFIIYDTRAVKALSRHFGRKFADYKEYSVAWREEFARAQGSIRVACETLPKGRIFMRSCEPTDRELLDMAKETWFTERVFDVFLWEVGAKNTGL
;
A
#
# COMPACT_ATOMS: atom_id res chain seq x y z
N MET A 1 -22.65 18.99 -0.14
CA MET A 1 -21.18 19.02 0.03
C MET A 1 -20.81 17.76 0.79
N ASN A 2 -20.05 16.84 0.20
CA ASN A 2 -19.69 15.60 0.89
C ASN A 2 -18.38 15.82 1.65
N SER A 3 -18.36 15.44 2.93
CA SER A 3 -17.26 15.71 3.86
C SER A 3 -15.99 14.93 3.51
N ILE A 4 -14.84 15.56 3.75
CA ILE A 4 -13.53 14.89 3.83
C ILE A 4 -13.64 13.79 4.90
N PRO A 5 -13.15 12.56 4.64
CA PRO A 5 -13.24 11.48 5.63
C PRO A 5 -12.42 11.84 6.87
N SER A 6 -12.87 11.43 8.05
CA SER A 6 -12.06 11.62 9.27
C SER A 6 -10.94 10.59 9.34
N TYR A 7 -9.86 10.89 10.05
CA TYR A 7 -8.77 9.94 10.22
C TYR A 7 -9.17 8.75 11.09
N GLU A 8 -10.13 8.90 12.02
CA GLU A 8 -10.68 7.77 12.79
C GLU A 8 -11.36 6.78 11.87
N PHE A 9 -12.21 7.26 10.96
CA PHE A 9 -12.84 6.41 9.95
C PHE A 9 -11.80 5.64 9.14
N CYS A 10 -10.74 6.31 8.69
CA CYS A 10 -9.66 5.68 7.92
C CYS A 10 -8.84 4.71 8.77
N ALA A 11 -8.60 5.00 10.06
CA ALA A 11 -7.87 4.14 10.97
C ALA A 11 -8.62 2.83 11.25
N PHE A 12 -9.93 2.90 11.51
CA PHE A 12 -10.78 1.72 11.65
C PHE A 12 -10.89 0.94 10.34
N GLY A 13 -11.07 1.64 9.22
CA GLY A 13 -11.11 1.04 7.89
C GLY A 13 -9.81 0.29 7.57
N PHE A 14 -8.67 0.86 7.92
CA PHE A 14 -7.38 0.18 7.74
C PHE A 14 -7.22 -1.00 8.70
N LEU A 15 -7.55 -0.85 9.98
CA LEU A 15 -7.45 -1.95 10.94
C LEU A 15 -8.24 -3.19 10.49
N SER A 16 -9.47 -3.00 9.98
CA SER A 16 -10.27 -4.09 9.39
C SER A 16 -9.57 -4.71 8.18
N GLN A 17 -9.06 -3.91 7.23
CA GLN A 17 -8.30 -4.42 6.07
C GLN A 17 -7.06 -5.23 6.48
N TRP A 18 -6.34 -4.76 7.49
CA TRP A 18 -5.15 -5.41 8.01
C TRP A 18 -5.48 -6.79 8.59
N LEU A 19 -6.44 -6.84 9.52
CA LEU A 19 -6.82 -8.07 10.22
C LEU A 19 -7.47 -9.09 9.28
N GLU A 20 -8.28 -8.65 8.32
CA GLU A 20 -9.01 -9.54 7.42
C GLU A 20 -8.15 -10.08 6.27
N SER A 21 -7.08 -9.37 5.87
CA SER A 21 -6.35 -9.72 4.65
C SER A 21 -4.87 -9.34 4.65
N GLU A 22 -4.53 -8.07 4.87
CA GLU A 22 -3.15 -7.61 4.61
C GLU A 22 -2.12 -8.23 5.56
N PHE A 23 -2.49 -8.58 6.79
CA PHE A 23 -1.61 -9.29 7.72
C PHE A 23 -1.15 -10.65 7.17
N ALA A 24 -2.10 -11.46 6.71
CA ALA A 24 -1.80 -12.79 6.16
C ALA A 24 -1.02 -12.69 4.84
N LEU A 25 -1.33 -11.70 4.00
CA LEU A 25 -0.58 -11.42 2.78
C LEU A 25 0.85 -10.96 3.08
N HIS A 26 1.02 -10.06 4.05
CA HIS A 26 2.34 -9.61 4.48
C HIS A 26 3.19 -10.78 4.98
N ALA A 27 2.65 -11.63 5.86
CA ALA A 27 3.36 -12.81 6.36
C ALA A 27 3.78 -13.77 5.24
N ALA A 28 2.90 -13.97 4.24
CA ALA A 28 3.16 -14.84 3.11
C ALA A 28 4.18 -14.27 2.11
N ILE A 29 4.29 -12.95 1.99
CA ILE A 29 5.19 -12.29 1.02
C ILE A 29 6.55 -11.92 1.63
N SER A 30 6.60 -11.55 2.91
CA SER A 30 7.82 -11.07 3.57
C SER A 30 8.86 -12.17 3.80
N SER A 31 8.41 -13.39 4.08
CA SER A 31 9.26 -14.53 4.44
C SER A 31 9.75 -15.32 3.22
N ALA A 32 8.94 -16.24 2.73
CA ALA A 32 9.21 -17.09 1.57
C ALA A 32 8.03 -16.98 0.58
N PRO A 33 8.01 -15.93 -0.26
CA PRO A 33 6.91 -15.72 -1.18
C PRO A 33 6.75 -16.90 -2.13
N THR A 34 5.50 -17.35 -2.30
CA THR A 34 5.13 -18.40 -3.26
C THR A 34 4.34 -17.81 -4.41
N GLU A 35 4.26 -18.52 -5.55
CA GLU A 35 3.41 -18.09 -6.67
C GLU A 35 1.94 -17.89 -6.24
N SER A 36 1.43 -18.76 -5.37
CA SER A 36 0.08 -18.63 -4.80
C SER A 36 -0.10 -17.34 -4.00
N ALA A 37 0.88 -17.01 -3.14
CA ALA A 37 0.87 -15.76 -2.37
C ALA A 37 0.91 -14.54 -3.29
N ILE A 38 1.74 -14.55 -4.34
CA ILE A 38 1.80 -13.47 -5.33
C ILE A 38 0.46 -13.28 -6.03
N ARG A 39 -0.19 -14.36 -6.50
CA ARG A 39 -1.51 -14.26 -7.14
C ARG A 39 -2.55 -13.67 -6.20
N LYS A 40 -2.58 -14.12 -4.94
CA LYS A 40 -3.49 -13.59 -3.91
C LYS A 40 -3.26 -12.10 -3.66
N ALA A 41 -2.00 -11.67 -3.51
CA ALA A 41 -1.64 -10.27 -3.33
C ALA A 41 -2.06 -9.40 -4.53
N LEU A 42 -1.78 -9.85 -5.75
CA LEU A 42 -2.15 -9.13 -6.98
C LEU A 42 -3.68 -9.05 -7.15
N ALA A 43 -4.41 -10.09 -6.77
CA ALA A 43 -5.86 -10.13 -6.80
C ALA A 43 -6.48 -9.20 -5.74
N TYR A 44 -5.98 -9.25 -4.50
CA TYR A 44 -6.41 -8.39 -3.40
C TYR A 44 -6.35 -6.90 -3.78
N PHE A 45 -5.22 -6.46 -4.32
CA PHE A 45 -5.06 -5.08 -4.78
C PHE A 45 -5.66 -4.78 -6.16
N GLN A 46 -6.35 -5.74 -6.78
CA GLN A 46 -6.97 -5.61 -8.10
C GLN A 46 -6.00 -5.19 -9.23
N VAL A 47 -4.73 -5.54 -9.08
CA VAL A 47 -3.67 -5.30 -10.07
C VAL A 47 -3.38 -6.52 -10.94
N ALA A 48 -3.90 -7.71 -10.60
CA ALA A 48 -3.73 -8.94 -11.41
C ALA A 48 -4.12 -8.72 -12.89
N ARG A 49 -5.26 -8.07 -13.13
CA ARG A 49 -5.79 -7.74 -14.48
C ARG A 49 -4.85 -6.90 -15.36
N THR A 50 -3.81 -6.30 -14.77
CA THR A 50 -2.86 -5.49 -15.52
C THR A 50 -1.80 -6.32 -16.23
N PHE A 51 -1.58 -7.56 -15.78
CA PHE A 51 -0.60 -8.50 -16.31
C PHE A 51 -1.29 -9.44 -17.31
N LYS A 52 -1.05 -9.23 -18.61
CA LYS A 52 -1.61 -10.10 -19.65
C LYS A 52 -1.02 -11.51 -19.53
N GLY A 53 -1.89 -12.52 -19.55
CA GLY A 53 -1.47 -13.92 -19.48
C GLY A 53 -0.92 -14.34 -18.12
N LEU A 54 -1.24 -13.64 -17.03
CA LEU A 54 -0.77 -14.00 -15.69
C LEU A 54 -1.08 -15.46 -15.29
N ASP A 55 -2.18 -16.00 -15.81
CA ASP A 55 -2.60 -17.38 -15.58
C ASP A 55 -1.81 -18.42 -16.37
N SER A 56 -1.04 -18.00 -17.39
CA SER A 56 -0.18 -18.89 -18.15
C SER A 56 0.92 -19.51 -17.26
N PRO A 57 1.29 -20.79 -17.50
CA PRO A 57 2.35 -21.46 -16.74
C PRO A 57 3.64 -20.62 -16.68
N GLY A 58 4.24 -20.52 -15.49
CA GLY A 58 5.51 -19.82 -15.26
C GLY A 58 5.43 -18.29 -15.20
N LYS A 59 4.32 -17.64 -15.58
CA LYS A 59 4.23 -16.17 -15.55
C LYS A 59 4.26 -15.61 -14.13
N THR A 60 3.61 -16.28 -13.17
CA THR A 60 3.70 -15.84 -11.77
C THR A 60 5.09 -16.07 -11.20
N ALA A 61 5.76 -17.18 -11.56
CA ALA A 61 7.16 -17.42 -11.21
C ALA A 61 8.09 -16.27 -11.67
N LEU A 62 7.86 -15.67 -12.84
CA LEU A 62 8.64 -14.49 -13.27
C LEU A 62 8.45 -13.28 -12.35
N ILE A 63 7.23 -13.02 -11.86
CA ILE A 63 6.97 -11.93 -10.90
C ILE A 63 7.66 -12.22 -9.58
N LEU A 64 7.57 -13.47 -9.10
CA LEU A 64 8.21 -13.92 -7.88
C LEU A 64 9.74 -13.76 -7.96
N GLN A 65 10.34 -14.20 -9.06
CA GLN A 65 11.77 -14.06 -9.31
C GLN A 65 12.17 -12.58 -9.34
N ALA A 66 11.48 -11.75 -10.12
CA ALA A 66 11.75 -10.31 -10.20
C ALA A 66 11.65 -9.60 -8.84
N LEU A 67 10.64 -9.94 -8.02
CA LEU A 67 10.52 -9.42 -6.65
C LEU A 67 11.71 -9.85 -5.78
N THR A 68 12.12 -11.10 -5.88
CA THR A 68 13.24 -11.67 -5.10
C THR A 68 14.55 -11.00 -5.49
N ASP A 69 14.81 -10.85 -6.79
CA ASP A 69 16.01 -10.22 -7.32
C ASP A 69 16.12 -8.77 -6.85
N VAL A 70 15.08 -7.97 -7.04
CA VAL A 70 15.07 -6.55 -6.63
C VAL A 70 15.18 -6.38 -5.11
N ARG A 71 14.57 -7.27 -4.33
CA ARG A 71 14.69 -7.24 -2.86
C ARG A 71 16.14 -7.44 -2.43
N ASN A 72 16.81 -8.41 -3.04
CA ASN A 72 18.15 -8.83 -2.65
C ASN A 72 19.27 -8.09 -3.38
N ASP A 73 18.95 -7.24 -4.36
CA ASP A 73 19.92 -6.41 -5.07
C ASP A 73 20.56 -5.37 -4.12
N PRO A 74 21.87 -5.47 -3.85
CA PRO A 74 22.57 -4.54 -2.96
C PRO A 74 22.90 -3.20 -3.64
N THR A 75 22.77 -3.11 -4.97
CA THR A 75 23.06 -1.88 -5.74
C THR A 75 21.90 -0.88 -5.67
N LEU A 76 20.68 -1.36 -5.42
CA LEU A 76 19.48 -0.54 -5.27
C LEU A 76 19.35 -0.12 -3.81
N THR A 77 19.78 1.11 -3.49
CA THR A 77 19.86 1.59 -2.10
C THR A 77 18.63 2.40 -1.71
N MET A 78 17.97 3.04 -2.68
CA MET A 78 16.82 3.90 -2.43
C MET A 78 15.49 3.17 -2.69
N PRO A 79 14.41 3.48 -1.95
CA PRO A 79 13.14 2.78 -2.12
C PRO A 79 12.50 2.98 -3.50
N HIS A 80 12.65 4.18 -4.08
CA HIS A 80 12.14 4.49 -5.41
C HIS A 80 12.87 3.70 -6.51
N GLU A 81 14.18 3.52 -6.39
CA GLU A 81 14.97 2.70 -7.31
C GLU A 81 14.47 1.26 -7.34
N LYS A 82 14.17 0.66 -6.18
CA LYS A 82 13.60 -0.69 -6.11
C LYS A 82 12.22 -0.79 -6.75
N VAL A 83 11.36 0.20 -6.52
CA VAL A 83 10.02 0.22 -7.13
C VAL A 83 10.12 0.35 -8.65
N GLU A 84 10.97 1.24 -9.16
CA GLU A 84 11.17 1.45 -10.59
C GLU A 84 11.85 0.26 -11.26
N ALA A 85 12.85 -0.36 -10.60
CA ALA A 85 13.50 -1.58 -11.08
C ALA A 85 12.49 -2.73 -11.21
N LEU A 86 11.65 -2.95 -10.19
CA LEU A 86 10.62 -3.99 -10.25
C LEU A 86 9.57 -3.70 -11.32
N ALA A 87 9.15 -2.44 -11.47
CA ALA A 87 8.26 -2.04 -12.56
C ALA A 87 8.91 -2.22 -13.94
N GLY A 88 10.23 -2.03 -14.06
CA GLY A 88 11.04 -2.32 -15.24
C GLY A 88 11.04 -3.81 -15.60
N GLN A 89 11.20 -4.69 -14.61
CA GLN A 89 11.08 -6.15 -14.82
C GLN A 89 9.67 -6.52 -15.32
N PHE A 90 8.62 -5.89 -14.80
CA PHE A 90 7.27 -6.09 -15.31
C PHE A 90 7.11 -5.60 -16.76
N GLN A 91 7.75 -4.49 -17.13
CA GLN A 91 7.77 -4.01 -18.50
C GLN A 91 8.44 -5.04 -19.43
N MET A 92 9.53 -5.67 -19.01
CA MET A 92 10.22 -6.69 -19.81
C MET A 92 9.38 -7.96 -19.98
N CYS A 93 8.79 -8.48 -18.90
CA CYS A 93 8.10 -9.78 -18.93
C CYS A 93 6.64 -9.73 -19.41
N PHE A 94 6.00 -8.56 -19.28
CA PHE A 94 4.55 -8.36 -19.52
C PHE A 94 4.23 -7.15 -20.40
N HIS A 95 5.24 -6.45 -20.92
CA HIS A 95 5.08 -5.23 -21.72
C HIS A 95 4.29 -4.13 -20.99
N ARG A 96 4.42 -4.08 -19.66
CA ARG A 96 3.75 -3.08 -18.83
C ARG A 96 4.58 -2.61 -17.64
N PHE A 97 4.98 -1.35 -17.68
CA PHE A 97 5.58 -0.64 -16.55
C PHE A 97 4.50 -0.33 -15.51
N ASN A 98 4.52 -1.06 -14.39
CA ASN A 98 3.42 -1.02 -13.41
C ASN A 98 3.92 -0.66 -12.00
N LEU A 99 4.04 0.66 -11.77
CA LEU A 99 4.41 1.22 -10.46
C LEU A 99 3.46 0.79 -9.35
N SER A 100 2.15 0.74 -9.62
CA SER A 100 1.15 0.36 -8.62
C SER A 100 1.39 -1.07 -8.12
N ALA A 101 1.57 -2.04 -9.02
CA ALA A 101 1.86 -3.41 -8.61
C ALA A 101 3.21 -3.52 -7.90
N ALA A 102 4.24 -2.85 -8.42
CA ALA A 102 5.59 -2.89 -7.85
C ALA A 102 5.62 -2.36 -6.41
N SER A 103 5.07 -1.16 -6.19
CA SER A 103 5.04 -0.55 -4.86
C SER A 103 4.23 -1.37 -3.85
N LYS A 104 3.12 -1.99 -4.29
CA LYS A 104 2.25 -2.79 -3.42
C LYS A 104 2.90 -4.12 -3.01
N LEU A 105 3.61 -4.78 -3.93
CA LEU A 105 4.35 -6.00 -3.61
C LEU A 105 5.54 -5.71 -2.68
N LEU A 106 6.27 -4.62 -2.92
CA LEU A 106 7.37 -4.20 -2.04
C LEU A 106 6.87 -3.78 -0.65
N TRP A 107 5.73 -3.08 -0.58
CA TRP A 107 5.08 -2.78 0.69
C TRP A 107 4.62 -4.05 1.41
N LEU A 108 3.98 -5.02 0.74
CA LEU A 108 3.67 -6.31 1.40
C LEU A 108 4.91 -7.07 1.83
N SER A 109 6.05 -6.87 1.17
CA SER A 109 7.30 -7.54 1.52
C SER A 109 7.95 -6.98 2.77
N CYS A 110 8.00 -5.65 2.92
CA CYS A 110 8.80 -5.00 3.98
C CYS A 110 8.02 -3.93 4.78
N LYS A 111 6.86 -3.51 4.28
CA LYS A 111 6.08 -2.34 4.70
C LYS A 111 6.86 -1.05 4.48
N GLU A 112 7.76 -0.74 5.41
CA GLU A 112 8.70 0.36 5.26
C GLU A 112 9.92 -0.06 4.42
N PRO A 113 10.54 0.88 3.68
CA PRO A 113 10.19 2.30 3.52
C PRO A 113 9.31 2.60 2.27
N PHE A 114 8.51 1.64 1.79
CA PHE A 114 7.83 1.71 0.50
C PHE A 114 6.47 2.40 0.59
N ILE A 115 6.19 3.34 -0.33
CA ILE A 115 4.89 4.03 -0.40
C ILE A 115 4.05 3.45 -1.53
N ILE A 116 2.78 3.11 -1.25
CA ILE A 116 1.91 2.53 -2.27
C ILE A 116 1.54 3.58 -3.32
N TYR A 117 1.96 3.34 -4.57
CA TYR A 117 1.46 4.08 -5.71
C TYR A 117 0.05 3.60 -6.06
N ASP A 118 -0.94 4.45 -5.87
CA ASP A 118 -2.34 4.17 -6.22
C ASP A 118 -2.97 5.33 -6.97
N THR A 119 -3.76 5.02 -8.01
CA THR A 119 -4.43 6.04 -8.83
C THR A 119 -5.35 6.94 -7.99
N ARG A 120 -5.99 6.43 -6.93
CA ARG A 120 -6.81 7.27 -6.04
C ARG A 120 -5.93 8.20 -5.21
N ALA A 121 -4.82 7.70 -4.67
CA ALA A 121 -3.88 8.53 -3.93
C ALA A 121 -3.25 9.62 -4.82
N VAL A 122 -2.87 9.27 -6.04
CA VAL A 122 -2.40 10.21 -7.08
C VAL A 122 -3.45 11.30 -7.35
N LYS A 123 -4.73 10.92 -7.52
CA LYS A 123 -5.83 11.87 -7.72
C LYS A 123 -6.03 12.79 -6.51
N ALA A 124 -5.97 12.25 -5.29
CA ALA A 124 -6.09 13.05 -4.08
C ALA A 124 -4.97 14.07 -3.97
N LEU A 125 -3.71 13.62 -4.05
CA LEU A 125 -2.54 14.50 -3.96
C LEU A 125 -2.55 15.59 -5.04
N SER A 126 -2.88 15.23 -6.28
CA SER A 126 -2.90 16.21 -7.38
C SER A 126 -4.05 17.20 -7.32
N ARG A 127 -5.29 16.71 -7.14
CA ARG A 127 -6.49 17.55 -7.27
C ARG A 127 -6.89 18.24 -5.96
N HIS A 128 -6.65 17.59 -4.82
CA HIS A 128 -7.07 18.12 -3.52
C HIS A 128 -5.93 18.86 -2.83
N PHE A 129 -4.71 18.32 -2.91
CA PHE A 129 -3.53 18.92 -2.28
C PHE A 129 -2.67 19.75 -3.25
N GLY A 130 -3.06 19.84 -4.53
CA GLY A 130 -2.37 20.67 -5.53
C GLY A 130 -0.95 20.20 -5.85
N ARG A 131 -0.60 18.96 -5.54
CA ARG A 131 0.75 18.41 -5.76
C ARG A 131 0.97 18.03 -7.22
N LYS A 132 2.20 18.21 -7.69
CA LYS A 132 2.63 17.79 -9.02
C LYS A 132 3.83 16.87 -8.87
N PHE A 133 3.85 15.82 -9.68
CA PHE A 133 4.93 14.84 -9.71
C PHE A 133 4.97 14.21 -11.11
N ALA A 134 6.17 14.07 -11.65
CA ALA A 134 6.43 13.46 -12.96
C ALA A 134 6.69 11.96 -12.86
N ASP A 135 7.26 11.50 -11.74
CA ASP A 135 7.70 10.12 -11.53
C ASP A 135 7.35 9.60 -10.12
N TYR A 136 7.76 8.36 -9.83
CA TYR A 136 7.50 7.72 -8.54
C TYR A 136 8.28 8.39 -7.39
N LYS A 137 9.49 8.88 -7.65
CA LYS A 137 10.31 9.58 -6.67
C LYS A 137 9.62 10.87 -6.22
N GLU A 138 9.23 11.73 -7.14
CA GLU A 138 8.51 12.96 -6.85
C GLU A 138 7.16 12.69 -6.18
N TYR A 139 6.45 11.64 -6.61
CA TYR A 139 5.23 11.19 -5.94
C TYR A 139 5.49 10.83 -4.48
N SER A 140 6.54 10.04 -4.21
CA SER A 140 6.88 9.61 -2.85
C SER A 140 7.27 10.78 -1.94
N VAL A 141 7.95 11.79 -2.47
CA VAL A 141 8.27 13.03 -1.74
C VAL A 141 7.00 13.79 -1.42
N ALA A 142 6.13 14.04 -2.41
CA ALA A 142 4.88 14.75 -2.21
C ALA A 142 3.95 14.04 -1.21
N TRP A 143 3.88 12.70 -1.28
CA TRP A 143 3.14 11.90 -0.32
C TRP A 143 3.69 12.06 1.10
N ARG A 144 5.02 12.00 1.29
CA ARG A 144 5.67 12.11 2.60
C ARG A 144 5.48 13.49 3.22
N GLU A 145 5.53 14.54 2.41
CA GLU A 145 5.25 15.89 2.87
C GLU A 145 3.82 16.06 3.39
N GLU A 146 2.83 15.53 2.68
CA GLU A 146 1.43 15.59 3.13
C GLU A 146 1.19 14.70 4.36
N PHE A 147 1.80 13.52 4.40
CA PHE A 147 1.77 12.66 5.57
C PHE A 147 2.34 13.37 6.80
N ALA A 148 3.49 14.04 6.68
CA ALA A 148 4.11 14.78 7.77
C ALA A 148 3.17 15.87 8.34
N ARG A 149 2.38 16.53 7.48
CA ARG A 149 1.37 17.52 7.91
C ARG A 149 0.19 16.87 8.64
N ALA A 150 -0.22 15.66 8.21
CA ALA A 150 -1.34 14.92 8.77
C ALA A 150 -0.99 14.06 10.00
N GLN A 151 0.30 13.78 10.23
CA GLN A 151 0.76 12.74 11.14
C GLN A 151 0.23 12.91 12.58
N GLY A 152 0.21 14.15 13.09
CA GLY A 152 -0.29 14.43 14.44
C GLY A 152 -1.77 14.04 14.59
N SER A 153 -2.61 14.42 13.63
CA SER A 153 -4.04 14.08 13.63
C SER A 153 -4.27 12.58 13.43
N ILE A 154 -3.46 11.91 12.62
CA ILE A 154 -3.53 10.46 12.43
C ILE A 154 -3.20 9.72 13.73
N ARG A 155 -2.17 10.17 14.47
CA ARG A 155 -1.80 9.57 15.76
C ARG A 155 -2.95 9.68 16.76
N VAL A 156 -3.55 10.86 16.89
CA VAL A 156 -4.73 11.06 17.76
C VAL A 156 -5.88 10.16 17.36
N ALA A 157 -6.16 10.02 16.06
CA ALA A 157 -7.19 9.10 15.59
C ALA A 157 -6.88 7.64 15.94
N CYS A 158 -5.62 7.21 15.82
CA CYS A 158 -5.18 5.86 16.14
C CYS A 158 -5.33 5.52 17.64
N GLU A 159 -5.25 6.49 18.54
CA GLU A 159 -5.50 6.29 19.99
C GLU A 159 -6.95 5.87 20.28
N THR A 160 -7.86 6.09 19.33
CA THR A 160 -9.28 5.71 19.48
C THR A 160 -9.57 4.26 19.10
N LEU A 161 -8.62 3.54 18.49
CA LEU A 161 -8.83 2.18 17.98
C LEU A 161 -9.42 1.19 19.01
N PRO A 162 -8.97 1.17 20.29
CA PRO A 162 -9.58 0.29 21.30
C PRO A 162 -11.09 0.48 21.45
N LYS A 163 -11.58 1.72 21.28
CA LYS A 163 -13.01 2.04 21.44
C LYS A 163 -13.88 1.44 20.33
N GLY A 164 -13.36 1.33 19.11
CA GLY A 164 -14.10 0.76 17.99
C GLY A 164 -13.95 -0.75 17.83
N ARG A 165 -13.03 -1.37 18.58
CA ARG A 165 -12.82 -2.82 18.59
C ARG A 165 -14.11 -3.61 18.82
N ILE A 166 -14.99 -3.12 19.69
CA ILE A 166 -16.27 -3.77 20.03
C ILE A 166 -17.22 -3.92 18.82
N PHE A 167 -17.00 -3.17 17.75
CA PHE A 167 -17.79 -3.23 16.53
C PHE A 167 -17.17 -4.09 15.44
N MET A 168 -15.99 -4.68 15.69
CA MET A 168 -15.30 -5.54 14.73
C MET A 168 -15.71 -7.00 14.94
N ARG A 169 -16.01 -7.71 13.83
CA ARG A 169 -16.48 -9.10 13.86
C ARG A 169 -15.50 -10.08 14.51
N SER A 170 -14.21 -9.79 14.44
CA SER A 170 -13.14 -10.58 15.03
C SER A 170 -11.89 -9.70 15.15
N CYS A 171 -11.60 -9.21 16.35
CA CYS A 171 -10.37 -8.49 16.66
C CYS A 171 -9.60 -9.26 17.73
N GLU A 172 -8.74 -10.17 17.29
CA GLU A 172 -7.86 -10.94 18.17
C GLU A 172 -6.94 -10.04 19.01
N PRO A 173 -6.29 -9.00 18.46
CA PRO A 173 -5.38 -8.17 19.24
C PRO A 173 -6.09 -7.49 20.41
N THR A 174 -5.44 -7.52 21.58
CA THR A 174 -5.80 -6.75 22.77
C THR A 174 -5.69 -5.25 22.53
N ASP A 175 -6.33 -4.45 23.38
CA ASP A 175 -6.27 -2.98 23.28
C ASP A 175 -4.83 -2.46 23.34
N ARG A 176 -3.98 -3.11 24.14
CA ARG A 176 -2.55 -2.80 24.22
C ARG A 176 -1.85 -3.13 22.90
N GLU A 177 -2.06 -4.31 22.34
CA GLU A 177 -1.45 -4.72 21.07
C GLU A 177 -1.90 -3.81 19.92
N LEU A 178 -3.17 -3.39 19.91
CA LEU A 178 -3.67 -2.41 18.93
C LEU A 178 -2.95 -1.08 19.04
N LEU A 179 -2.81 -0.53 20.26
CA LEU A 179 -2.11 0.73 20.48
C LEU A 179 -0.62 0.62 20.15
N ASP A 180 0.01 -0.51 20.44
CA ASP A 180 1.42 -0.73 20.13
C ASP A 180 1.64 -0.83 18.61
N MET A 181 0.80 -1.59 17.90
CA MET A 181 0.81 -1.64 16.43
C MET A 181 0.54 -0.26 15.81
N ALA A 182 -0.41 0.51 16.35
CA ALA A 182 -0.78 1.81 15.79
C ALA A 182 0.25 2.92 16.06
N LYS A 183 1.24 2.67 16.92
CA LYS A 183 2.42 3.54 17.09
C LYS A 183 3.46 3.32 15.99
N GLU A 184 3.42 2.18 15.30
CA GLU A 184 4.37 1.88 14.24
C GLU A 184 4.14 2.82 13.04
N THR A 185 5.24 3.28 12.43
CA THR A 185 5.19 4.26 11.35
C THR A 185 4.38 3.73 10.17
N TRP A 186 4.64 2.51 9.70
CA TRP A 186 3.91 1.87 8.60
C TRP A 186 2.40 1.84 8.82
N PHE A 187 1.94 1.69 10.06
CA PHE A 187 0.50 1.66 10.36
C PHE A 187 -0.10 3.04 10.08
N THR A 188 0.51 4.09 10.64
CA THR A 188 0.06 5.47 10.42
C THR A 188 0.21 5.91 8.96
N GLU A 189 1.25 5.47 8.27
CA GLU A 189 1.42 5.69 6.83
C GLU A 189 0.27 5.05 6.04
N ARG A 190 -0.13 3.82 6.41
CA ARG A 190 -1.20 3.10 5.72
C ARG A 190 -2.59 3.66 6.03
N VAL A 191 -2.82 4.21 7.22
CA VAL A 191 -4.02 5.02 7.52
C VAL A 191 -4.11 6.22 6.59
N PHE A 192 -2.98 6.88 6.33
CA PHE A 192 -2.92 8.01 5.39
C PHE A 192 -3.23 7.58 3.95
N ASP A 193 -2.74 6.41 3.50
CA ASP A 193 -3.13 5.87 2.20
C ASP A 193 -4.64 5.67 2.08
N VAL A 194 -5.28 5.07 3.08
CA VAL A 194 -6.74 4.87 3.09
C VAL A 194 -7.47 6.22 3.04
N PHE A 195 -7.00 7.22 3.77
CA PHE A 195 -7.51 8.58 3.69
C PHE A 195 -7.40 9.16 2.27
N LEU A 196 -6.24 9.04 1.63
CA LEU A 196 -6.05 9.51 0.25
C LEU A 196 -6.92 8.73 -0.74
N TRP A 197 -7.20 7.45 -0.50
CA TRP A 197 -8.09 6.65 -1.34
C TRP A 197 -9.52 7.14 -1.28
N GLU A 198 -10.01 7.45 -0.08
CA GLU A 198 -11.35 7.99 0.14
C GLU A 198 -11.51 9.40 -0.43
N VAL A 199 -10.49 10.25 -0.30
CA VAL A 199 -10.46 11.59 -0.95
C VAL A 199 -10.44 11.43 -2.47
N GLY A 200 -9.61 10.52 -3.00
CA GLY A 200 -9.43 10.32 -4.43
C GLY A 200 -10.59 9.60 -5.13
N ALA A 201 -11.37 8.79 -4.41
CA ALA A 201 -12.55 8.10 -4.93
C ALA A 201 -13.71 9.07 -5.23
N LYS A 202 -13.81 10.16 -4.46
CA LYS A 202 -14.94 11.10 -4.51
C LYS A 202 -15.01 11.98 -5.79
N ASN A 203 -14.10 11.76 -6.75
CA ASN A 203 -13.98 12.55 -8.00
C ASN A 203 -14.17 11.72 -9.29
N THR A 204 -15.00 10.67 -9.28
CA THR A 204 -15.40 9.93 -10.50
C THR A 204 -16.63 10.52 -11.21
N GLY A 205 -17.06 11.74 -10.87
CA GLY A 205 -18.11 12.46 -11.57
C GLY A 205 -17.55 13.61 -12.40
N LEU A 206 -17.10 13.31 -13.61
CA LEU A 206 -17.08 14.18 -14.79
C LEU A 206 -17.22 13.29 -16.02
#